data_AF-V8CFW9-F1
#
_entry.id   AF-V8CFW9-F1
#
_cell.length_a   1.000
_cell.length_b   1.000
_cell.length_c   1.000
_cell.angle_alpha   90.00
_cell.angle_beta   90.00
_cell.angle_gamma   90.00
#
_symmetry.space_group_name_H-M   'P 1'
#
loop_
_entity.id
_entity.type
_entity.pdbx_description
1 polymer ?
#
loop_
_entity_poly.entity_id
_entity_poly.type
_entity_poly.pdbx_seq_one_letter_code
_entity_poly.pdbx_strand_id
1 'polypeptide(L)'
;MLHYESGQVIKCRYKGQSINDVASMSLYSMCHLPISFFVSVLNSSLLYEYLKVFVNASVNLQINDIRQLPIVIPTQEQLRELESIFNEAYRIQQEKFTKHIAESHTQSLEALQTRLDSLCLSLYKL
;
A
#
# COMPACT_ATOMS: atom_id res chain seq x y z
N MET A 1 0.66 6.22 5.73
CA MET A 1 0.84 4.76 5.72
C MET A 1 0.72 4.25 7.14
N LEU A 2 -0.16 3.27 7.33
CA LEU A 2 -0.89 2.97 8.57
C LEU A 2 0.05 2.39 9.64
N HIS A 3 -0.24 2.71 10.91
CA HIS A 3 0.56 2.31 12.06
C HIS A 3 0.07 0.92 12.51
N TYR A 4 0.93 -0.09 12.41
CA TYR A 4 0.85 -1.32 13.20
C TYR A 4 2.21 -1.44 13.86
N GLU A 5 2.26 -1.51 15.19
CA GLU A 5 3.52 -1.59 15.92
C GLU A 5 4.12 -2.99 15.80
N SER A 6 5.21 -3.07 15.02
CA SER A 6 6.42 -3.91 15.16
C SER A 6 7.01 -4.34 13.80
N GLY A 7 7.56 -3.37 13.06
CA GLY A 7 8.64 -3.59 12.10
C GLY A 7 8.37 -4.37 10.80
N GLN A 8 7.14 -4.81 10.54
CA GLN A 8 6.89 -5.85 9.53
C GLN A 8 5.72 -5.53 8.59
N VAL A 9 5.83 -4.46 7.80
CA VAL A 9 4.92 -4.23 6.65
C VAL A 9 5.72 -3.61 5.50
N ILE A 10 5.44 -4.02 4.26
CA ILE A 10 5.91 -3.31 3.07
C ILE A 10 5.26 -1.92 3.09
N LYS A 11 6.07 -0.86 3.20
CA LYS A 11 5.56 0.53 3.19
C LYS A 11 5.75 1.13 1.80
N CYS A 12 4.89 0.76 0.86
CA CYS A 12 4.92 1.36 -0.48
C CYS A 12 4.26 2.75 -0.45
N ARG A 13 5.00 3.83 -0.71
CA ARG A 13 4.49 5.21 -0.60
C ARG A 13 4.21 5.84 -1.95
N TYR A 14 3.17 6.65 -2.02
CA TYR A 14 3.01 7.60 -3.12
C TYR A 14 4.22 8.53 -3.17
N LYS A 15 4.83 8.64 -4.35
CA LYS A 15 6.00 9.46 -4.61
C LYS A 15 5.68 10.43 -5.74
N GLY A 16 5.79 11.73 -5.45
CA GLY A 16 5.63 12.79 -6.44
C GLY A 16 6.81 12.85 -7.42
N GLN A 17 6.82 13.88 -8.25
CA GLN A 17 7.92 14.12 -9.20
C GLN A 17 9.23 14.35 -8.42
N SER A 18 10.27 13.58 -8.77
CA SER A 18 11.60 13.69 -8.17
C SER A 18 12.68 13.10 -9.08
N ILE A 19 13.94 13.44 -8.80
CA ILE A 19 15.10 12.77 -9.41
C ILE A 19 15.38 11.50 -8.61
N ASN A 20 15.55 10.38 -9.33
CA ASN A 20 15.63 9.05 -8.73
C ASN A 20 16.97 8.41 -9.05
N ASP A 21 17.73 8.11 -8.01
CA ASP A 21 18.94 7.28 -8.09
C ASP A 21 18.58 5.79 -7.84
N VAL A 22 19.51 4.87 -8.13
CA VAL A 22 19.36 3.42 -7.99
C VAL A 22 18.89 3.02 -6.59
N ALA A 23 19.41 3.68 -5.55
CA ALA A 23 19.02 3.40 -4.16
C ALA A 23 17.59 3.87 -3.80
N SER A 24 16.95 4.69 -4.64
CA SER A 24 15.63 5.28 -4.35
C SER A 24 14.45 4.35 -4.61
N MET A 25 14.70 3.10 -5.05
CA MET A 25 13.75 1.99 -5.23
C MET A 25 12.33 2.44 -5.64
N SER A 26 12.20 2.98 -6.85
CA SER A 26 10.94 3.54 -7.36
C SER A 26 10.26 2.60 -8.35
N LEU A 27 8.94 2.44 -8.21
CA LEU A 27 8.09 1.74 -9.16
C LEU A 27 7.36 2.74 -10.05
N TYR A 28 7.25 2.40 -11.33
CA TYR A 28 6.45 3.14 -12.30
C TYR A 28 5.49 2.16 -12.95
N SER A 29 4.21 2.54 -13.01
CA SER A 29 3.24 1.77 -13.76
C SER A 29 3.53 1.88 -15.25
N MET A 30 3.50 0.74 -15.95
CA MET A 30 3.49 0.71 -17.42
C MET A 30 2.08 0.54 -18.01
N CYS A 31 1.06 0.44 -17.15
CA CYS A 31 -0.34 0.31 -17.55
C CYS A 31 -1.17 1.50 -17.09
N HIS A 32 -2.37 1.64 -17.67
CA HIS A 32 -3.31 2.74 -17.40
C HIS A 32 -4.10 2.57 -16.08
N LEU A 33 -3.51 1.91 -15.09
CA LEU A 33 -4.06 1.84 -13.73
C LEU A 33 -3.51 2.97 -12.87
N PRO A 34 -4.33 3.55 -11.98
CA PRO A 34 -3.91 4.66 -11.14
C PRO A 34 -2.87 4.22 -10.11
N ILE A 35 -1.98 5.13 -9.70
CA ILE A 35 -0.96 4.86 -8.68
C ILE A 35 -1.60 4.49 -7.33
N SER A 36 -2.77 5.08 -7.02
CA SER A 36 -3.54 4.76 -5.81
C SER A 36 -3.86 3.27 -5.70
N PHE A 37 -4.18 2.60 -6.82
CA PHE A 37 -4.40 1.16 -6.86
C PHE A 37 -3.17 0.37 -6.42
N PHE A 38 -2.01 0.64 -7.03
CA PHE A 38 -0.77 -0.06 -6.69
C PHE A 38 -0.36 0.17 -5.25
N VAL A 39 -0.44 1.42 -4.78
CA VAL A 39 -0.12 1.75 -3.39
C VAL A 39 -1.06 1.01 -2.44
N SER A 40 -2.37 0.99 -2.70
CA SER A 40 -3.32 0.25 -1.85
C SER A 40 -3.01 -1.24 -1.81
N VAL A 41 -2.91 -1.90 -2.97
CA VAL A 41 -2.71 -3.36 -3.03
C VAL A 41 -1.37 -3.79 -2.44
N LEU A 42 -0.28 -3.05 -2.69
CA LEU A 42 1.04 -3.36 -2.15
C LEU A 42 1.16 -3.13 -0.63
N ASN A 43 0.25 -2.38 -0.01
CA ASN A 43 0.19 -2.22 1.45
C ASN A 43 -0.87 -3.14 2.10
N SER A 44 -1.44 -4.10 1.35
CA SER A 44 -2.33 -5.11 1.93
C SER A 44 -1.55 -6.16 2.71
N SER A 45 -2.16 -6.70 3.76
CA SER A 45 -1.61 -7.80 4.56
C SER A 45 -1.39 -9.04 3.70
N LEU A 46 -2.29 -9.32 2.76
CA LEU A 46 -2.19 -10.44 1.81
C LEU A 46 -0.87 -10.43 1.01
N LEU A 47 -0.55 -9.30 0.36
CA LEU A 47 0.68 -9.22 -0.44
C LEU A 47 1.93 -9.14 0.43
N TYR A 48 1.82 -8.59 1.63
CA TYR A 48 2.91 -8.63 2.60
C TYR A 48 3.27 -10.06 2.98
N GLU A 49 2.28 -10.86 3.37
CA GLU A 49 2.46 -12.27 3.72
C GLU A 49 2.99 -13.07 2.53
N TYR A 50 2.42 -12.87 1.33
CA TYR A 50 2.91 -13.51 0.12
C TYR A 50 4.40 -13.20 -0.12
N LEU A 51 4.80 -11.93 -0.01
CA LEU A 51 6.20 -11.53 -0.18
C LEU A 51 7.10 -12.28 0.80
N LYS A 52 6.72 -12.30 2.08
CA LYS A 52 7.54 -12.87 3.14
C LYS A 52 7.64 -14.39 3.10
N VAL A 53 6.58 -15.05 2.66
CA VAL A 53 6.52 -16.51 2.60
C VAL A 53 7.17 -17.05 1.32
N PHE A 54 6.91 -16.41 0.17
CA PHE A 54 7.25 -16.99 -1.13
C PHE A 54 8.38 -16.28 -1.89
N VAL A 55 8.66 -15.01 -1.60
CA VAL A 55 9.62 -14.22 -2.38
C VAL A 55 10.90 -13.95 -1.59
N ASN A 56 10.79 -13.23 -0.47
CA ASN A 56 11.94 -12.82 0.33
C ASN A 56 11.52 -12.60 1.80
N ALA A 57 11.92 -13.53 2.67
CA ALA A 57 11.67 -13.45 4.11
C ALA A 57 12.54 -12.40 4.82
N SER A 58 13.65 -11.98 4.21
CA SER A 58 14.63 -11.09 4.85
C SER A 58 14.09 -9.67 5.07
N VAL A 59 14.71 -8.93 5.99
CA VAL A 59 14.36 -7.54 6.28
C VAL A 59 14.68 -6.61 5.10
N ASN A 60 15.71 -6.95 4.32
CA ASN A 60 16.18 -6.15 3.20
C ASN A 60 15.37 -6.50 1.94
N LEU A 61 14.29 -5.76 1.72
CA LEU A 61 13.48 -5.85 0.52
C LEU A 61 14.03 -4.94 -0.57
N GLN A 62 14.09 -5.45 -1.80
CA GLN A 62 14.49 -4.71 -2.99
C GLN A 62 13.33 -4.56 -3.97
N ILE A 63 13.48 -3.64 -4.91
CA ILE A 63 12.48 -3.42 -5.96
C ILE A 63 12.20 -4.68 -6.80
N ASN A 64 13.20 -5.54 -6.95
CA ASN A 64 13.09 -6.80 -7.69
C ASN A 64 12.22 -7.83 -6.96
N ASP A 65 12.14 -7.77 -5.63
CA ASP A 65 11.24 -8.62 -4.86
C ASP A 65 9.79 -8.19 -5.08
N ILE A 66 9.53 -6.88 -5.06
CA ILE A 66 8.19 -6.33 -5.27
C ILE A 66 7.67 -6.62 -6.69
N ARG A 67 8.55 -6.65 -7.69
CA ARG A 67 8.21 -7.01 -9.08
C ARG A 67 7.71 -8.45 -9.26
N GLN A 68 7.98 -9.33 -8.29
CA GLN A 68 7.53 -10.72 -8.32
C GLN A 68 6.13 -10.90 -7.71
N LEU A 69 5.55 -9.86 -7.11
CA LEU A 69 4.22 -9.94 -6.53
C LEU A 69 3.15 -10.10 -7.61
N PRO A 70 2.21 -11.05 -7.45
CA PRO A 70 1.09 -11.18 -8.37
C PRO A 70 0.19 -9.96 -8.23
N ILE A 71 -0.19 -9.33 -9.34
CA ILE A 71 -1.13 -8.22 -9.38
C ILE A 71 -2.33 -8.60 -10.24
N VAL A 72 -3.50 -8.72 -9.60
CA VAL A 72 -4.78 -8.98 -10.29
C VAL A 72 -5.36 -7.66 -10.82
N ILE A 73 -5.84 -7.66 -12.06
CA ILE A 73 -6.49 -6.49 -12.65
C ILE A 73 -7.89 -6.34 -12.05
N PRO A 74 -8.22 -5.20 -11.41
CA PRO A 74 -9.49 -5.00 -10.73
C PRO A 74 -10.63 -4.69 -11.70
N THR A 75 -11.87 -4.89 -11.24
CA THR A 75 -13.04 -4.29 -11.90
C THR A 75 -13.07 -2.77 -11.66
N GLN A 76 -13.88 -2.05 -12.44
CA GLN A 76 -14.05 -0.60 -12.27
C GLN A 76 -14.68 -0.23 -10.91
N GLU A 77 -15.43 -1.13 -10.29
CA GLU A 77 -16.03 -0.93 -8.97
C GLU A 77 -14.97 -1.11 -7.88
N GLN A 78 -14.21 -2.22 -7.93
CA GLN A 78 -13.09 -2.47 -7.03
C GLN A 78 -12.04 -1.36 -7.10
N LEU A 79 -11.78 -0.83 -8.29
CA LEU A 79 -10.85 0.27 -8.49
C LEU A 79 -11.29 1.55 -7.77
N ARG A 80 -12.57 1.90 -7.88
CA ARG A 80 -13.16 3.06 -7.18
C ARG A 80 -13.12 2.90 -5.67
N GLU A 81 -13.36 1.70 -5.16
CA GLU A 81 -13.27 1.40 -3.74
C GLU A 81 -11.84 1.53 -3.21
N LEU A 82 -10.86 0.97 -3.92
CA LEU A 82 -9.44 1.08 -3.57
C LEU A 82 -8.96 2.55 -3.59
N GLU A 83 -9.43 3.33 -4.56
CA GLU A 83 -9.15 4.76 -4.65
C GLU A 83 -9.77 5.54 -3.48
N SER A 84 -11.00 5.21 -3.08
CA SER A 84 -11.64 5.80 -1.90
C SER A 84 -10.83 5.56 -0.64
N ILE A 85 -10.38 4.32 -0.40
CA ILE A 85 -9.55 3.96 0.76
C ILE A 85 -8.23 4.72 0.72
N PHE A 86 -7.59 4.77 -0.45
CA PHE A 86 -6.33 5.50 -0.64
C PHE A 86 -6.48 6.98 -0.29
N ASN A 87 -7.50 7.65 -0.84
CA ASN A 87 -7.72 9.08 -0.64
C ASN A 87 -8.01 9.41 0.83
N GLU A 88 -8.79 8.56 1.51
CA GLU A 88 -9.08 8.73 2.93
C GLU A 88 -7.81 8.56 3.78
N ALA A 89 -7.04 7.50 3.53
CA ALA A 89 -5.75 7.28 4.20
C ALA A 89 -4.76 8.42 3.91
N TYR A 90 -4.73 8.94 2.69
CA TYR A 90 -3.87 10.04 2.28
C TYR A 90 -4.24 11.35 3.01
N ARG A 91 -5.53 11.68 3.11
CA ARG A 91 -6.02 12.85 3.86
C ARG A 91 -5.63 12.78 5.32
N ILE A 92 -5.90 11.65 6.00
CA ILE A 92 -5.56 11.48 7.42
C ILE A 92 -4.05 11.62 7.63
N GLN A 93 -3.24 11.09 6.72
CA GLN A 93 -1.79 11.21 6.81
C GLN A 93 -1.30 12.64 6.63
N GLN A 94 -1.87 13.38 5.67
CA GLN A 94 -1.57 14.81 5.54
C GLN A 94 -1.94 15.58 6.81
N GLU A 95 -3.13 15.36 7.35
CA GLU A 95 -3.58 16.02 8.60
C GLU A 95 -2.65 15.74 9.77
N LYS A 96 -2.14 14.50 9.90
CA LYS A 96 -1.15 14.13 10.92
C LYS A 96 0.13 14.96 10.81
N PHE A 97 0.61 15.22 9.59
CA PHE A 97 1.80 16.06 9.37
C PHE A 97 1.53 17.54 9.58
N THR A 98 0.34 18.04 9.24
CA THR A 98 0.02 19.48 9.32
C THR A 98 -0.43 19.92 10.72
N LYS A 99 -1.16 19.09 11.46
CA LYS A 99 -1.83 19.49 12.71
C LYS A 99 -1.16 18.97 14.00
N HIS A 100 -0.11 18.16 13.92
CA HIS A 100 0.56 17.55 15.08
C HIS A 100 -0.36 16.77 16.06
N ILE A 101 -1.57 16.37 15.64
CA ILE A 101 -2.49 15.58 16.46
C ILE A 101 -2.26 14.10 16.12
N ALA A 102 -1.65 13.33 17.03
CA ALA A 102 -1.19 11.97 16.74
C ALA A 102 -2.21 10.88 17.13
N GLU A 103 -2.97 11.06 18.22
CA GLU A 103 -3.69 9.94 18.86
C GLU A 103 -5.06 9.61 18.21
N SER A 104 -5.83 10.62 17.78
CA SER A 104 -7.17 10.40 17.18
C SER A 104 -7.16 9.69 15.82
N HIS A 105 -6.02 9.67 15.13
CA HIS A 105 -5.94 9.19 13.74
C HIS A 105 -5.56 7.70 13.65
N THR A 106 -5.01 7.09 14.70
CA THR A 106 -4.54 5.70 14.65
C THR A 106 -5.69 4.71 14.46
N GLN A 107 -6.77 4.84 15.23
CA GLN A 107 -7.96 3.96 15.11
C GLN A 107 -8.63 4.08 13.73
N SER A 108 -8.68 5.28 13.16
CA SER A 108 -9.24 5.49 11.81
C SER A 108 -8.39 4.81 10.73
N LEU A 109 -7.07 4.81 10.90
CA LEU A 109 -6.14 4.15 9.99
C LEU A 109 -6.21 2.62 10.10
N GLU A 110 -6.40 2.07 11.30
CA GLU A 110 -6.61 0.63 11.50
C GLU A 110 -7.91 0.15 10.83
N ALA A 111 -9.02 0.88 10.99
CA ALA A 111 -10.28 0.56 10.32
C ALA A 111 -10.13 0.55 8.79
N LEU A 112 -9.35 1.49 8.24
CA LEU A 112 -9.02 1.52 6.81
C LEU A 112 -8.18 0.32 6.38
N GLN A 113 -7.25 -0.14 7.20
CA GLN A 113 -6.46 -1.34 6.92
C GLN A 113 -7.36 -2.57 6.81
N THR A 114 -8.25 -2.79 7.78
CA THR A 114 -9.17 -3.93 7.75
C THR A 114 -10.06 -3.93 6.51
N ARG A 115 -10.54 -2.75 6.10
CA ARG A 115 -11.33 -2.60 4.87
C ARG A 115 -10.48 -2.88 3.61
N LEU A 116 -9.26 -2.39 3.57
CA LEU A 116 -8.31 -2.65 2.47
C LEU A 116 -8.03 -4.15 2.34
N ASP A 117 -7.75 -4.82 3.45
CA ASP A 117 -7.42 -6.25 3.46
C ASP A 117 -8.61 -7.09 3.00
N SER A 118 -9.82 -6.78 3.48
CA SER A 118 -11.05 -7.45 3.03
C SER A 118 -11.28 -7.29 1.52
N LEU A 119 -11.05 -6.08 0.99
CA LEU A 119 -11.19 -5.81 -0.44
C LEU A 119 -10.10 -6.51 -1.27
N CYS A 120 -8.88 -6.62 -0.73
CA CYS A 120 -7.80 -7.36 -1.38
C CYS A 120 -8.10 -8.86 -1.42
N LEU A 121 -8.58 -9.46 -0.33
CA LEU A 121 -9.01 -10.87 -0.35
C LEU A 121 -10.06 -11.13 -1.44
N SER A 122 -11.08 -10.26 -1.51
CA SER A 122 -12.08 -10.32 -2.59
C SER A 122 -11.48 -10.17 -3.99
N LEU A 123 -10.55 -9.22 -4.19
CA LEU A 123 -9.86 -9.00 -5.46
C LEU A 123 -9.09 -10.24 -5.93
N TYR A 124 -8.41 -10.93 -5.02
CA TYR A 124 -7.65 -12.16 -5.30
C TYR A 124 -8.52 -13.43 -5.26
N LYS A 125 -9.82 -13.29 -4.95
CA LYS A 125 -10.79 -14.40 -4.83
C LYS A 125 -10.39 -15.43 -3.77
N LEU A 126 -9.94 -14.93 -2.61
CA LEU A 126 -9.56 -15.70 -1.42
C LEU A 126 -10.53 -15.46 -0.26
#